data_AF-C6JSP1-F1
#
_entry.id   AF-C6JSP1-F1
#
_cell.length_a   1.000
_cell.length_b   1.000
_cell.length_c   1.000
_cell.angle_alpha   90.00
_cell.angle_beta   90.00
_cell.angle_gamma   90.00
#
_symmetry.space_group_name_H-M   'P 1'
#
loop_
_entity.id
_entity.type
_entity.pdbx_description
1 polymer ?
#
loop_
_entity_poly.entity_id
_entity_poly.type
_entity_poly.pdbx_seq_one_letter_code
_entity_poly.pdbx_strand_id
1 'polypeptide(L)'
;CGVKEFQYRGKTIRFTKQMVEQVIGFTSGDITVDLSNVPPDQIEEAKAYKVDYVIGNSKPSIAEAIKLCLAEQNEEAFMRSFMIVALATIVCPNTQNSFDLNLLSYLMRPEQIRHYDWASFCFDYIIEEVDRFQRNISSSETHIRNGTHCYGSCLPLLA
;
A
#
# COMPACT_ATOMS: atom_id res chain seq x y z
N CYS A 1 14.10 -4.23 11.23
CA CYS A 1 14.51 -4.00 9.83
C CYS A 1 15.35 -5.17 9.33
N GLY A 2 14.70 -6.22 8.84
CA GLY A 2 15.37 -7.36 8.21
C GLY A 2 15.61 -7.04 6.74
N VAL A 3 16.85 -7.17 6.30
CA VAL A 3 17.18 -7.16 4.88
C VAL A 3 16.60 -8.44 4.26
N LYS A 4 15.75 -8.31 3.24
CA LYS A 4 15.27 -9.46 2.47
C LYS A 4 15.77 -9.39 1.04
N GLU A 5 16.09 -10.56 0.53
CA GLU A 5 16.70 -10.73 -0.77
C GLU A 5 15.74 -11.48 -1.68
N PHE A 6 15.48 -10.90 -2.84
CA PHE A 6 14.85 -11.62 -3.93
C PHE A 6 15.92 -12.38 -4.69
N GLN A 7 15.79 -13.70 -4.75
CA GLN A 7 16.68 -14.60 -5.47
C GLN A 7 15.90 -15.31 -6.58
N TYR A 8 16.38 -15.20 -7.82
CA TYR A 8 15.77 -15.91 -8.95
C TYR A 8 16.78 -16.10 -10.09
N ARG A 9 16.90 -17.34 -10.60
CA ARG A 9 17.78 -17.71 -11.74
C ARG A 9 19.21 -17.16 -11.63
N GLY A 10 19.81 -17.23 -10.45
CA GLY A 10 21.18 -16.75 -10.19
C GLY A 10 21.31 -15.23 -10.05
N LYS A 11 20.20 -14.48 -10.07
CA LYS A 11 20.17 -13.06 -9.73
C LYS A 11 19.71 -12.88 -8.28
N THR A 12 20.32 -11.92 -7.60
CA THR A 12 19.94 -11.51 -6.24
C THR A 12 19.72 -10.01 -6.21
N ILE A 13 18.56 -9.57 -5.76
CA ILE A 13 18.23 -8.16 -5.51
C ILE A 13 17.99 -8.00 -4.02
N ARG A 14 18.71 -7.07 -3.40
CA ARG A 14 18.55 -6.73 -1.99
C ARG A 14 17.67 -5.50 -1.89
N PHE A 15 16.45 -5.66 -1.40
CA PHE A 15 15.56 -4.53 -1.17
C PHE A 15 15.92 -3.82 0.13
N THR A 16 15.94 -2.49 0.09
CA THR A 16 16.17 -1.65 1.27
C THR A 16 15.14 -0.53 1.31
N LYS A 17 14.84 -0.03 2.50
CA LYS A 17 13.99 1.15 2.68
C LYS A 17 14.49 2.35 1.86
N GLN A 18 15.81 2.54 1.78
CA GLN A 18 16.42 3.62 1.00
C GLN A 18 16.05 3.57 -0.49
N MET A 19 15.86 2.38 -1.08
CA MET A 19 15.40 2.25 -2.47
C MET A 19 13.99 2.81 -2.64
N VAL A 20 13.11 2.62 -1.65
CA VAL A 20 11.77 3.20 -1.66
C VAL A 20 11.85 4.73 -1.64
N GLU A 21 12.69 5.29 -0.77
CA GLU A 21 12.87 6.74 -0.68
C GLU A 21 13.42 7.33 -1.98
N GLN A 22 14.41 6.68 -2.60
CA GLN A 22 15.09 7.20 -3.79
C GLN A 22 14.30 7.00 -5.09
N VAL A 23 13.62 5.86 -5.25
CA VAL A 23 12.94 5.50 -6.50
C VAL A 23 11.48 5.94 -6.50
N ILE A 24 10.79 5.74 -5.37
CA ILE A 24 9.36 6.07 -5.24
C ILE A 24 9.18 7.51 -4.72
N GLY A 25 10.17 8.05 -4.00
CA GLY A 25 10.12 9.43 -3.48
C GLY A 25 9.35 9.57 -2.18
N PHE A 26 8.96 8.47 -1.52
CA PHE A 26 8.32 8.56 -0.21
C PHE A 26 9.30 8.92 0.89
N THR A 27 8.85 9.79 1.78
CA THR A 27 9.64 10.24 2.91
C THR A 27 9.54 9.22 4.05
N SER A 28 10.67 9.01 4.73
CA SER A 28 10.64 8.54 6.11
C SER A 28 9.98 9.59 7.00
N GLY A 29 9.16 9.12 7.93
CA GLY A 29 8.54 9.92 8.97
C GLY A 29 8.80 9.30 10.35
N ASP A 30 8.44 10.03 11.39
CA ASP A 30 8.63 9.59 12.79
C ASP A 30 7.44 8.77 13.30
N ILE A 31 6.33 8.75 12.57
CA ILE A 31 5.09 8.09 12.96
C ILE A 31 4.85 6.86 12.09
N THR A 32 4.82 5.68 12.70
CA THR A 32 4.55 4.42 12.00
C THR A 32 3.11 4.36 11.46
N VAL A 33 2.95 3.83 10.25
CA VAL A 33 1.64 3.48 9.68
C VAL A 33 1.39 1.99 9.93
N ASP A 34 0.43 1.68 10.80
CA ASP A 34 -0.02 0.31 11.06
C ASP A 34 -1.54 0.23 10.85
N LEU A 35 -1.94 -0.41 9.75
CA LEU A 35 -3.35 -0.56 9.39
C LEU A 35 -4.10 -1.56 10.27
N SER A 36 -3.38 -2.43 10.97
CA SER A 36 -3.97 -3.43 11.87
C SER A 36 -4.24 -2.85 13.27
N ASN A 37 -3.48 -1.82 13.66
CA ASN A 37 -3.55 -1.22 15.01
C ASN A 37 -3.74 0.30 14.96
N VAL A 38 -4.71 0.77 14.17
CA VAL A 38 -5.04 2.20 14.10
C VAL A 38 -5.57 2.71 15.44
N PRO A 39 -5.11 3.87 15.95
CA PRO A 39 -5.66 4.50 17.14
C PRO A 39 -7.19 4.71 17.07
N PRO A 40 -7.96 4.40 18.12
CA PRO A 40 -9.43 4.49 18.09
C PRO A 40 -9.98 5.89 17.75
N ASP A 41 -9.29 6.93 18.18
CA ASP A 41 -9.62 8.33 17.88
C ASP A 41 -9.49 8.64 16.38
N GLN A 42 -8.44 8.15 15.72
CA GLN A 42 -8.27 8.30 14.28
C GLN A 42 -9.32 7.50 13.49
N ILE A 43 -9.71 6.32 13.98
CA ILE A 43 -10.78 5.52 13.38
C ILE A 43 -12.11 6.29 13.43
N GLU A 44 -12.45 6.88 14.58
CA GLU A 44 -13.71 7.59 14.75
C GLU A 44 -13.74 8.89 13.91
N GLU A 45 -12.62 9.62 13.81
CA GLU A 45 -12.47 10.79 12.93
C GLU A 45 -12.69 10.43 11.44
N ALA A 46 -12.13 9.30 10.99
CA ALA A 46 -12.24 8.86 9.59
C ALA A 46 -13.59 8.22 9.25
N LYS A 47 -14.35 7.77 10.24
CA LYS A 47 -15.57 6.96 10.06
C LYS A 47 -16.61 7.60 9.14
N ALA A 48 -16.81 8.91 9.29
CA ALA A 48 -17.77 9.66 8.48
C ALA A 48 -17.38 9.74 6.98
N TYR A 49 -16.09 9.56 6.66
CA TYR A 49 -15.55 9.66 5.31
C TYR A 49 -15.36 8.29 4.65
N LYS A 50 -15.25 7.21 5.44
CA LYS A 50 -15.12 5.84 4.90
C LYS A 50 -16.30 5.44 4.00
N VAL A 51 -17.49 5.98 4.26
CA VAL A 51 -18.70 5.68 3.49
C VAL A 51 -18.62 6.19 2.05
N ASP A 52 -17.87 7.27 1.80
CA ASP A 52 -17.78 7.86 0.46
C ASP A 52 -17.11 6.91 -0.53
N TYR A 53 -16.17 6.09 -0.04
CA TYR A 53 -15.39 5.14 -0.84
C TYR A 53 -16.08 3.80 -1.07
N VAL A 54 -17.31 3.63 -0.56
CA VAL A 54 -18.04 2.35 -0.57
C VAL A 54 -19.42 2.53 -1.19
N ILE A 55 -19.73 1.71 -2.20
CA ILE A 55 -21.08 1.62 -2.78
C ILE A 55 -21.83 0.43 -2.15
N GLY A 56 -22.82 0.74 -1.32
CA GLY A 56 -23.67 -0.25 -0.65
C GLY A 56 -22.87 -1.14 0.30
N ASN A 57 -22.96 -2.47 0.13
CA ASN A 57 -22.22 -3.45 0.92
C ASN A 57 -20.95 -3.97 0.20
N SER A 58 -20.44 -3.23 -0.78
CA SER A 58 -19.27 -3.64 -1.57
C SER A 58 -17.96 -3.35 -0.83
N LYS A 59 -16.86 -3.96 -1.28
CA LYS A 59 -15.53 -3.54 -0.85
C LYS A 59 -15.21 -2.14 -1.39
N PRO A 60 -14.37 -1.35 -0.70
CA PRO A 60 -13.83 -0.10 -1.23
C PRO A 60 -13.12 -0.37 -2.56
N SER A 61 -13.49 0.36 -3.61
CA SER A 61 -12.96 0.17 -4.96
C SER A 61 -12.06 1.33 -5.35
N ILE A 62 -10.92 1.02 -5.97
CA ILE A 62 -10.01 2.03 -6.53
C ILE A 62 -10.76 2.90 -7.55
N ALA A 63 -11.69 2.33 -8.32
CA ALA A 63 -12.46 3.09 -9.29
C ALA A 63 -13.35 4.17 -8.63
N GLU A 64 -13.92 3.89 -7.45
CA GLU A 64 -14.70 4.88 -6.71
C GLU A 64 -13.81 5.93 -6.06
N ALA A 65 -12.66 5.54 -5.52
CA ALA A 65 -11.67 6.49 -5.04
C ALA A 65 -11.23 7.48 -6.13
N ILE A 66 -11.03 7.01 -7.37
CA ILE A 66 -10.70 7.85 -8.53
C ILE A 66 -11.84 8.81 -8.85
N LYS A 67 -13.10 8.33 -8.89
CA LYS A 67 -14.25 9.19 -9.17
C LYS A 67 -14.42 10.28 -8.11
N LEU A 68 -14.29 9.93 -6.83
CA LEU A 68 -14.32 10.90 -5.73
C LEU A 68 -13.21 11.93 -5.88
N CYS A 69 -11.97 11.48 -6.10
CA CYS A 69 -10.82 12.36 -6.28
C CYS A 69 -11.02 13.37 -7.44
N LEU A 70 -11.58 12.92 -8.56
CA LEU A 70 -11.87 13.77 -9.72
C LEU A 70 -13.04 14.74 -9.50
N ALA A 71 -13.99 14.40 -8.63
CA ALA A 71 -15.16 15.24 -8.35
C ALA A 71 -14.89 16.28 -7.25
N GLU A 72 -13.89 16.05 -6.40
CA GLU A 72 -13.63 16.83 -5.21
C GLU A 72 -13.16 18.26 -5.54
N GLN A 73 -13.71 19.23 -4.79
CA GLN A 73 -13.40 20.66 -4.94
C GLN A 73 -12.78 21.24 -3.67
N ASN A 74 -12.91 20.56 -2.53
CA ASN A 74 -12.25 20.92 -1.29
C ASN A 74 -10.81 20.39 -1.30
N GLU A 75 -9.83 21.25 -1.04
CA GLU A 75 -8.40 20.92 -1.11
C GLU A 75 -8.01 19.75 -0.19
N GLU A 76 -8.49 19.74 1.06
CA GLU A 76 -8.16 18.69 2.02
C GLU A 76 -8.78 17.35 1.62
N ALA A 77 -10.04 17.36 1.20
CA ALA A 77 -10.71 16.16 0.71
C ALA A 77 -10.06 15.64 -0.58
N PHE A 78 -9.61 16.54 -1.46
CA PHE A 78 -8.88 16.18 -2.67
C PHE A 78 -7.55 15.52 -2.31
N MET A 79 -6.77 16.11 -1.40
CA MET A 79 -5.52 15.52 -0.93
C MET A 79 -5.72 14.13 -0.34
N ARG A 80 -6.77 13.93 0.47
CA ARG A 80 -7.12 12.60 1.02
C ARG A 80 -7.41 11.58 -0.06
N SER A 81 -8.32 11.92 -0.97
CA SER A 81 -8.76 11.01 -2.02
C SER A 81 -7.65 10.73 -3.03
N PHE A 82 -6.84 11.74 -3.37
CA PHE A 82 -5.63 11.60 -4.19
C PHE A 82 -4.62 10.65 -3.53
N MET A 83 -4.33 10.84 -2.24
CA MET A 83 -3.42 9.96 -1.50
C MET A 83 -3.93 8.51 -1.44
N ILE A 84 -5.23 8.29 -1.23
CA ILE A 84 -5.83 6.96 -1.32
C ILE A 84 -5.58 6.34 -2.70
N VAL A 85 -5.83 7.08 -3.79
CA VAL A 85 -5.61 6.59 -5.15
C VAL A 85 -4.14 6.24 -5.36
N ALA A 86 -3.22 7.13 -4.98
CA ALA A 86 -1.78 6.91 -5.14
C ALA A 86 -1.30 5.68 -4.35
N LEU A 87 -1.69 5.56 -3.08
CA LEU A 87 -1.35 4.43 -2.22
C LEU A 87 -1.92 3.12 -2.79
N ALA A 88 -3.20 3.10 -3.13
CA ALA A 88 -3.89 1.90 -3.61
C ALA A 88 -3.42 1.42 -4.99
N THR A 89 -2.91 2.30 -5.85
CA THR A 89 -2.52 1.94 -7.23
C THR A 89 -1.02 1.72 -7.39
N ILE A 90 -0.19 2.45 -6.65
CA ILE A 90 1.27 2.42 -6.82
C ILE A 90 1.93 1.62 -5.69
N VAL A 91 1.45 1.78 -4.46
CA VAL A 91 2.18 1.34 -3.26
C VAL A 91 1.75 -0.02 -2.78
N CYS A 92 0.44 -0.19 -2.61
CA CYS A 92 -0.19 -1.42 -2.19
C CYS A 92 -1.26 -1.93 -3.17
N PRO A 93 -1.03 -1.92 -4.51
CA PRO A 93 -1.95 -2.58 -5.43
C PRO A 93 -2.08 -4.05 -5.07
N ASN A 94 -3.33 -4.48 -4.91
CA ASN A 94 -3.69 -5.88 -4.70
C ASN A 94 -4.52 -6.39 -5.87
N THR A 95 -4.66 -7.71 -5.95
CA THR A 95 -5.36 -8.39 -7.06
C THR A 95 -6.87 -8.15 -7.09
N GLN A 96 -7.44 -7.52 -6.07
CA GLN A 96 -8.89 -7.30 -5.94
C GLN A 96 -9.33 -5.91 -6.40
N ASN A 97 -8.41 -5.06 -6.88
CA ASN A 97 -8.68 -3.65 -7.23
C ASN A 97 -9.39 -2.88 -6.09
N SER A 98 -9.06 -3.23 -4.85
CA SER A 98 -9.57 -2.63 -3.62
C SER A 98 -8.43 -2.03 -2.79
N PHE A 99 -8.74 -1.41 -1.66
CA PHE A 99 -7.74 -0.95 -0.70
C PHE A 99 -8.27 -1.05 0.74
N ASP A 100 -7.39 -0.90 1.72
CA ASP A 100 -7.80 -0.90 3.13
C ASP A 100 -8.33 0.50 3.52
N LEU A 101 -9.58 0.56 4.00
CA LEU A 101 -10.20 1.82 4.46
C LEU A 101 -9.48 2.41 5.67
N ASN A 102 -8.69 1.64 6.42
CA ASN A 102 -7.90 2.16 7.53
C ASN A 102 -6.82 3.13 7.09
N LEU A 103 -6.43 3.14 5.80
CA LEU A 103 -5.57 4.18 5.22
C LEU A 103 -6.15 5.58 5.43
N LEU A 104 -7.48 5.75 5.38
CA LEU A 104 -8.12 7.06 5.57
C LEU A 104 -7.81 7.66 6.94
N SER A 105 -7.67 6.83 7.97
CA SER A 105 -7.36 7.28 9.33
C SER A 105 -6.03 8.03 9.42
N TYR A 106 -5.08 7.70 8.54
CA TYR A 106 -3.78 8.37 8.42
C TYR A 106 -3.78 9.57 7.46
N LEU A 107 -4.88 9.81 6.75
CA LEU A 107 -4.98 10.87 5.75
C LEU A 107 -5.90 12.02 6.19
N MET A 108 -6.64 11.85 7.29
CA MET A 108 -7.63 12.83 7.75
C MET A 108 -7.10 14.26 7.88
N ARG A 109 -5.82 14.40 8.27
CA ARG A 109 -5.12 15.65 8.52
C ARG A 109 -3.94 15.80 7.56
N PRO A 110 -4.10 16.54 6.43
CA PRO A 110 -3.07 16.66 5.40
C PRO A 110 -1.70 17.10 5.91
N GLU A 111 -1.67 17.99 6.91
CA GLU A 111 -0.44 18.46 7.55
C GLU A 111 0.32 17.36 8.29
N GLN A 112 -0.35 16.30 8.72
CA GLN A 112 0.26 15.13 9.37
C GLN A 112 0.79 14.12 8.36
N ILE A 113 0.31 14.13 7.11
CA ILE A 113 0.63 13.11 6.10
C ILE A 113 2.14 12.94 5.94
N ARG A 114 2.90 14.04 5.89
CA ARG A 114 4.36 14.02 5.73
C ARG A 114 5.14 13.46 6.93
N HIS A 115 4.51 13.34 8.10
CA HIS A 115 5.13 12.84 9.33
C HIS A 115 5.00 11.32 9.48
N TYR A 116 4.16 10.69 8.65
CA TYR A 116 4.03 9.24 8.61
C TYR A 116 5.17 8.60 7.81
N ASP A 117 5.63 7.45 8.29
CA ASP A 117 6.70 6.66 7.68
C ASP A 117 6.19 5.82 6.49
N TRP A 118 5.76 6.51 5.43
CA TRP A 118 5.29 5.89 4.18
C TRP A 118 6.37 5.04 3.52
N ALA A 119 7.64 5.39 3.71
CA ALA A 119 8.75 4.60 3.20
C ALA A 119 8.82 3.21 3.85
N SER A 120 8.70 3.12 5.18
CA SER A 120 8.64 1.80 5.86
C SER A 120 7.37 1.05 5.50
N PHE A 121 6.23 1.75 5.49
CA PHE A 121 4.95 1.15 5.10
C PHE A 121 5.01 0.48 3.72
N CYS A 122 5.52 1.20 2.72
CA CYS A 122 5.72 0.67 1.37
C CYS A 122 6.74 -0.47 1.34
N PHE A 123 7.85 -0.33 2.08
CA PHE A 123 8.88 -1.35 2.18
C PHE A 123 8.32 -2.67 2.72
N ASP A 124 7.47 -2.64 3.74
CA ASP A 124 6.87 -3.85 4.32
C ASP A 124 6.03 -4.60 3.29
N TYR A 125 5.22 -3.91 2.48
CA TYR A 125 4.47 -4.52 1.37
C TYR A 125 5.39 -5.17 0.32
N ILE A 126 6.49 -4.51 -0.06
CA ILE A 126 7.46 -5.09 -1.00
C ILE A 126 8.04 -6.39 -0.42
N ILE A 127 8.40 -6.38 0.87
CA ILE A 127 8.99 -7.54 1.53
C ILE A 127 8.00 -8.71 1.60
N GLU A 128 6.74 -8.46 1.90
CA GLU A 128 5.69 -9.49 1.90
C GLU A 128 5.50 -10.13 0.51
N GLU A 129 5.57 -9.33 -0.55
CA GLU A 129 5.48 -9.81 -1.94
C GLU A 129 6.70 -10.65 -2.34
N VAL A 130 7.91 -10.23 -1.93
CA VAL A 130 9.13 -11.01 -2.11
C VAL A 130 9.04 -12.34 -1.36
N ASP A 131 8.56 -12.34 -0.13
CA ASP A 131 8.35 -13.57 0.65
C ASP A 131 7.34 -14.51 0.00
N ARG A 132 6.23 -13.96 -0.52
CA ARG A 132 5.24 -14.76 -1.26
C ARG A 132 5.87 -15.37 -2.50
N PHE A 133 6.66 -14.60 -3.25
CA PHE A 133 7.38 -15.12 -4.41
C PHE A 133 8.31 -16.26 -4.03
N GLN A 134 9.19 -16.05 -3.04
CA GLN A 134 10.16 -17.04 -2.61
C GLN A 134 9.49 -18.33 -2.14
N ARG A 135 8.42 -18.24 -1.34
CA ARG A 135 7.63 -19.40 -0.90
C ARG A 135 7.02 -20.18 -2.06
N ASN A 136 6.50 -19.49 -3.07
CA ASN A 136 5.88 -20.16 -4.21
C ASN A 136 6.90 -20.94 -5.04
N ILE A 137 8.07 -20.35 -5.32
CA ILE A 137 9.11 -21.02 -6.12
C ILE A 137 9.82 -22.15 -5.35
N SER A 138 9.88 -22.05 -4.02
CA SER A 138 10.45 -23.09 -3.15
C SER A 138 9.44 -24.17 -2.75
N SER A 139 8.20 -24.08 -3.22
CA SER A 139 7.15 -25.03 -2.84
C SER A 139 7.47 -26.45 -3.31
N SER A 140 7.19 -27.42 -2.44
CA SER A 140 7.22 -28.85 -2.77
C SER A 140 6.09 -29.25 -3.71
N GLU A 141 5.02 -28.47 -3.77
CA GLU A 141 3.84 -28.73 -4.60
C GLU A 141 4.04 -28.18 -6.02
N THR A 142 4.12 -29.09 -7.00
CA THR A 142 4.43 -28.73 -8.40
C THR A 142 3.43 -27.74 -9.02
N HIS A 143 2.14 -27.83 -8.66
CA HIS A 143 1.13 -26.92 -9.19
C HIS A 143 1.26 -25.50 -8.63
N ILE A 144 1.74 -25.35 -7.38
CA ILE A 144 2.08 -24.05 -6.80
C ILE A 144 3.35 -23.53 -7.48
N ARG A 145 4.41 -24.35 -7.56
CA ARG A 145 5.69 -23.92 -8.13
C ARG A 145 5.60 -23.49 -9.60
N ASN A 146 4.80 -24.18 -10.40
CA ASN A 146 4.64 -23.91 -11.83
C ASN A 146 3.37 -23.11 -12.17
N GLY A 147 2.60 -22.69 -11.15
CA GLY A 147 1.39 -21.92 -11.33
C GLY A 147 1.66 -20.49 -11.82
N THR A 148 0.64 -19.87 -12.43
CA THR A 148 0.65 -18.44 -12.72
C THR A 148 0.38 -17.68 -11.42
N HIS A 149 1.33 -16.84 -11.00
CA HIS A 149 1.20 -16.00 -9.82
C HIS A 149 1.17 -14.53 -10.21
N CYS A 150 0.25 -13.79 -9.63
CA CYS A 150 0.27 -12.33 -9.68
C CYS A 150 1.00 -11.80 -8.45
N TYR A 151 1.85 -10.79 -8.65
CA TYR A 151 2.56 -10.08 -7.58
C TYR A 151 2.16 -8.61 -7.62
N GLY A 152 1.94 -8.04 -6.44
CA GLY A 152 1.45 -6.67 -6.26
C GLY A 152 2.55 -5.71 -5.83
N SER A 153 2.13 -4.62 -5.17
CA SER A 153 3.00 -3.53 -4.71
C SER A 153 3.77 -2.82 -5.84
N CYS A 154 4.75 -1.99 -5.47
CA CYS A 154 5.70 -1.36 -6.38
C CYS A 154 6.92 -2.25 -6.67
N LEU A 155 6.85 -3.56 -6.40
CA LEU A 155 7.94 -4.49 -6.68
C LEU A 155 8.48 -4.37 -8.13
N PRO A 156 7.64 -4.24 -9.18
CA PRO A 156 8.12 -4.04 -10.55
C PRO A 156 8.87 -2.71 -10.78
N LEU A 157 8.67 -1.70 -9.93
CA LEU A 157 9.38 -0.42 -10.03
C LEU A 157 10.79 -0.49 -9.43
N LEU A 158 11.06 -1.52 -8.61
CA LEU A 158 12.32 -1.69 -7.89
C LEU A 158 13.18 -2.87 -8.41
N ALA A 159 12.69 -3.64 -9.39
CA ALA A 159 13.28 -4.91 -9.84
C ALA A 159 13.60 -4.96 -11.33
#